data_AF-A0A2S6U5Q4-F1
#
_entry.id   AF-A0A2S6U5Q4-F1
#
_cell.length_a   1.000
_cell.length_b   1.000
_cell.length_c   1.000
_cell.angle_alpha   90.00
_cell.angle_beta   90.00
_cell.angle_gamma   90.00
#
_symmetry.space_group_name_H-M   'P 1'
#
loop_
_entity.id
_entity.type
_entity.pdbx_description
1 polymer ?
#
loop_
_entity_poly.entity_id
_entity_poly.type
_entity_poly.pdbx_seq_one_letter_code
_entity_poly.pdbx_strand_id
1 'polypeptide(L)'
;ELRARVRALMATHSLDALIYPTWDNPPRLIGDLNTPHGNNSQQLSPPTGFPAITGLIPPKGTMDPPRGPALHHISPIKPSSTTFLI
;
A
#
# COMPACT_ATOMS: atom_id res chain seq x y z
N GLU A 1 -3.14 -17.86 -15.91
CA GLU A 1 -1.77 -17.52 -16.35
C GLU A 1 -0.98 -16.68 -15.33
N LEU A 2 -1.50 -15.54 -14.88
CA LEU A 2 -0.82 -14.62 -13.96
C LEU A 2 -0.29 -15.28 -12.67
N ARG A 3 -1.11 -16.09 -11.98
CA ARG A 3 -0.69 -16.84 -10.76
C ARG A 3 0.58 -17.65 -10.97
N ALA A 4 0.68 -18.36 -12.09
CA ALA A 4 1.83 -19.22 -12.37
C ALA A 4 3.11 -18.40 -12.61
N ARG A 5 2.99 -17.25 -13.30
CA ARG A 5 4.09 -16.31 -13.52
C ARG A 5 4.58 -15.69 -12.21
N VAL A 6 3.66 -15.26 -11.33
CA VAL A 6 4.00 -14.71 -10.00
C VAL A 6 4.69 -15.77 -9.13
N ARG A 7 4.16 -17.00 -9.11
CA ARG A 7 4.79 -18.12 -8.38
C ARG A 7 6.20 -18.43 -8.89
N ALA A 8 6.40 -18.47 -10.20
CA ALA A 8 7.70 -18.72 -10.79
C ALA A 8 8.70 -17.61 -10.46
N LEU A 9 8.28 -16.35 -10.50
CA LEU A 9 9.10 -15.21 -10.11
C LEU A 9 9.51 -15.28 -8.63
N MET A 10 8.57 -15.57 -7.72
CA MET A 10 8.90 -15.74 -6.31
C MET A 10 9.90 -16.89 -6.08
N ALA A 11 9.74 -18.02 -6.79
CA ALA A 11 10.66 -19.15 -6.68
C ALA A 11 12.07 -18.83 -7.24
N THR A 12 12.15 -18.18 -8.40
CA THR A 12 13.44 -17.82 -9.04
C THR A 12 14.27 -16.87 -8.18
N HIS A 13 13.60 -15.98 -7.43
CA HIS A 13 14.25 -14.98 -6.59
C HIS A 13 14.24 -15.35 -5.09
N SER A 14 13.78 -16.54 -4.73
CA SER A 14 13.62 -16.99 -3.34
C SER A 14 12.90 -15.96 -2.46
N LEU A 15 11.79 -15.40 -2.97
CA LEU A 15 10.99 -14.40 -2.28
C LEU A 15 9.89 -15.06 -1.45
N ASP A 16 9.79 -14.65 -0.19
CA ASP A 16 8.71 -15.09 0.70
C ASP A 16 7.43 -14.26 0.56
N ALA A 17 7.55 -13.00 0.12
CA ALA A 17 6.42 -12.11 -0.07
C ALA A 17 6.70 -11.02 -1.11
N LEU A 18 5.63 -10.48 -1.70
CA LEU A 18 5.68 -9.26 -2.52
C LEU A 18 5.00 -8.11 -1.78
N ILE A 19 5.60 -6.93 -1.89
CA ILE A 19 5.12 -5.70 -1.26
C ILE A 19 4.77 -4.70 -2.36
N TYR A 20 3.53 -4.20 -2.39
CA TYR A 20 3.08 -3.23 -3.40
C TYR A 20 2.07 -2.22 -2.83
N PRO A 21 1.94 -1.02 -3.41
CA PRO A 21 0.96 -0.03 -2.98
C PRO A 21 -0.47 -0.61 -3.00
N THR A 22 -1.23 -0.42 -1.92
CA THR A 22 -2.62 -0.89 -1.89
C THR A 22 -3.52 -0.01 -2.74
N TRP A 23 -3.32 1.32 -2.74
CA TRP A 23 -4.14 2.25 -3.50
C TRP A 23 -3.31 2.93 -4.58
N ASP A 24 -3.87 2.98 -5.78
CA ASP A 24 -3.23 3.64 -6.92
C ASP A 24 -3.57 5.14 -6.97
N ASN A 25 -4.65 5.58 -6.30
CA ASN A 25 -5.14 6.96 -6.28
C ASN A 25 -5.48 7.42 -4.85
N PRO A 26 -5.41 8.73 -4.55
CA PRO A 26 -5.87 9.25 -3.28
C PRO A 26 -7.38 9.02 -3.05
N PRO A 27 -7.83 8.99 -1.79
CA PRO A 27 -9.26 9.01 -1.48
C PRO A 27 -9.94 10.22 -2.12
N ARG A 28 -11.14 10.01 -2.68
CA ARG A 28 -11.94 11.10 -3.23
C ARG A 28 -12.65 11.88 -2.14
N LEU A 29 -12.93 13.15 -2.44
CA LEU A 29 -13.90 13.92 -1.67
C LEU A 29 -15.30 13.30 -1.83
N ILE A 30 -16.11 13.38 -0.78
CA ILE A 30 -17.50 12.90 -0.82
C ILE A 30 -18.26 13.70 -1.89
N GLY A 31 -18.89 12.99 -2.83
CA GLY A 31 -19.63 13.58 -3.95
C GLY A 31 -18.81 13.85 -5.21
N ASP A 32 -17.50 13.60 -5.19
CA ASP A 32 -16.66 13.71 -6.39
C ASP A 32 -16.77 12.44 -7.27
N LEU A 33 -17.49 12.56 -8.37
CA LEU A 33 -17.69 11.50 -9.35
C LEU A 33 -16.70 11.55 -10.52
N ASN A 34 -15.85 12.58 -10.61
CA ASN A 34 -15.09 12.92 -11.82
C ASN A 34 -13.57 12.67 -11.74
N THR A 35 -12.95 12.71 -10.56
CA THR A 35 -11.51 12.39 -10.40
C THR A 35 -11.25 10.88 -10.49
N PRO A 36 -10.03 10.31 -10.43
CA PRO A 36 -9.83 8.84 -10.35
C PRO A 36 -10.22 8.23 -8.99
N HIS A 37 -10.71 6.98 -8.96
CA HIS A 37 -11.17 6.33 -7.71
C HIS A 37 -9.97 5.82 -6.90
N GLY A 38 -9.91 6.13 -5.60
CA GLY A 38 -8.98 5.53 -4.63
C GLY A 38 -9.39 4.10 -4.25
N ASN A 39 -9.37 3.19 -5.22
CA ASN A 39 -9.67 1.76 -5.01
C ASN A 39 -8.38 0.96 -4.76
N ASN A 40 -8.54 -0.25 -4.23
CA ASN A 40 -7.46 -1.21 -4.10
C ASN A 40 -6.90 -1.60 -5.47
N SER A 41 -5.57 -1.71 -5.58
CA SER A 41 -4.88 -2.21 -6.75
C SER A 41 -5.31 -3.65 -7.01
N GLN A 42 -5.88 -3.90 -8.19
CA GLN A 42 -6.36 -5.22 -8.61
C GLN A 42 -5.30 -5.99 -9.41
N GLN A 43 -4.05 -5.54 -9.42
CA GLN A 43 -3.00 -6.11 -10.26
C GLN A 43 -2.64 -7.55 -9.85
N LEU A 44 -2.52 -7.80 -8.54
CA LEU A 44 -2.09 -9.11 -8.02
C LEU A 44 -3.17 -9.80 -7.18
N SER A 45 -3.93 -9.05 -6.39
CA SER A 45 -5.06 -9.58 -5.61
C SER A 45 -6.37 -8.91 -6.03
N PRO A 46 -7.49 -9.63 -6.14
CA PRO A 46 -7.65 -11.09 -6.09
C PRO A 46 -7.12 -11.94 -7.28
N PRO A 47 -6.74 -11.42 -8.48
CA PRO A 47 -6.57 -12.27 -9.67
C PRO A 47 -5.57 -13.43 -9.59
N THR A 48 -4.55 -13.35 -8.74
CA THR A 48 -3.58 -14.44 -8.57
C THR A 48 -4.06 -15.53 -7.60
N GLY A 49 -5.05 -15.23 -6.75
CA GLY A 49 -5.51 -16.10 -5.67
C GLY A 49 -4.47 -16.37 -4.57
N PHE A 50 -3.41 -15.55 -4.48
CA PHE A 50 -2.52 -15.58 -3.32
C PHE A 50 -3.18 -14.82 -2.15
N PRO A 51 -2.99 -15.27 -0.90
CA PRO A 51 -3.42 -14.50 0.25
C PRO A 51 -2.70 -13.14 0.27
N ALA A 52 -3.45 -12.09 0.63
CA ALA A 52 -2.93 -10.74 0.69
C ALA A 52 -3.43 -10.01 1.94
N ILE A 53 -2.55 -9.23 2.57
CA ILE A 53 -2.85 -8.43 3.77
C ILE A 53 -2.46 -6.98 3.50
N THR A 54 -3.35 -6.05 3.83
CA THR A 54 -3.09 -4.61 3.78
C THR A 54 -2.72 -4.09 5.15
N GLY A 55 -1.62 -3.33 5.24
CA GLY A 55 -1.18 -2.65 6.46
C GLY A 55 -0.67 -1.24 6.19
N LEU A 56 -0.52 -0.47 7.26
CA LEU A 56 0.16 0.82 7.21
C LEU A 56 1.66 0.60 7.41
N ILE A 57 2.48 1.11 6.49
CA ILE A 57 3.92 1.24 6.72
C ILE A 57 4.18 2.68 7.17
N PRO A 58 4.68 2.91 8.40
CA PRO A 58 5.05 4.25 8.83
C PRO A 58 6.20 4.78 7.95
N PRO A 59 6.23 6.09 7.66
CA PRO A 59 7.35 6.67 6.94
C PRO A 59 8.64 6.39 7.72
N LYS A 60 9.68 5.94 7.01
CA LYS A 60 11.03 5.79 7.55
C LYS A 60 11.47 7.14 8.12
N GLY A 61 11.55 7.26 9.45
CA GLY A 61 11.94 8.48 10.17
C GLY A 61 10.94 9.03 11.20
N THR A 62 9.79 8.39 11.41
CA THR A 62 8.75 8.85 12.37
C THR A 62 8.94 8.32 13.81
N MET A 63 10.19 8.27 14.30
CA MET A 63 10.37 8.29 15.76
C MET A 63 10.04 9.72 16.20
N ASP A 64 8.85 9.91 16.78
CA ASP A 64 8.47 11.21 17.34
C ASP A 64 9.55 11.65 18.36
N PRO A 65 10.13 12.86 18.21
CA PRO A 65 10.98 13.40 19.26
C PRO A 65 10.14 13.58 20.54
N PRO A 66 10.76 13.48 21.74
CA PRO A 66 10.05 13.64 23.00
C PRO A 66 9.27 14.96 23.01
N ARG A 67 7.96 14.86 23.25
CA ARG A 67 6.96 15.94 23.11
C ARG A 67 7.32 17.14 24.00
N GLY A 68 7.95 18.15 23.40
CA GLY A 68 7.94 19.54 23.83
C GLY A 68 6.95 20.37 22.98
N PRO A 69 6.53 21.56 23.42
CA PRO A 69 5.43 22.29 22.78
C PRO A 69 5.92 22.96 21.49
N ALA A 70 5.77 22.27 20.36
CA ALA A 70 6.06 22.81 19.04
C ALA A 70 4.75 22.98 18.25
N LEU A 71 4.25 24.21 18.21
CA LEU A 71 3.19 24.63 17.28
C LEU A 71 3.77 24.65 15.87
N HIS A 72 3.64 23.57 15.10
CA HIS A 72 4.02 23.57 13.69
C HIS A 72 3.02 22.80 12.83
N HIS A 73 2.63 23.47 11.75
CA HIS A 73 1.87 23.00 10.59
C HIS A 73 2.09 21.51 10.31
N ILE A 74 1.07 20.70 10.58
CA ILE A 74 1.08 19.26 10.32
C ILE A 74 0.84 19.10 8.81
N SER A 75 1.90 18.97 8.03
CA SER A 75 1.76 18.44 6.67
C SER A 75 1.06 17.08 6.79
N PRO A 76 -0.06 16.82 6.07
CA PRO A 76 -0.69 15.53 6.13
C PRO A 76 0.30 14.48 5.59
N ILE A 77 0.90 13.72 6.50
CA ILE A 77 1.64 12.51 6.16
C ILE A 77 0.64 11.65 5.42
N LYS A 78 0.79 11.48 4.10
CA LYS A 78 -0.07 10.62 3.30
C LYS A 78 0.24 9.18 3.73
N PRO A 79 -0.65 8.47 4.45
CA PRO A 79 -0.42 7.07 4.73
C PRO A 79 -0.49 6.33 3.39
N SER A 80 0.64 5.78 2.91
CA SER A 80 0.58 4.80 1.83
C SER A 80 0.27 3.45 2.48
N SER A 81 -0.98 3.01 2.37
CA SER A 81 -1.32 1.62 2.68
C SER A 81 -0.56 0.69 1.73
N THR A 82 0.01 -0.38 2.27
CA THR A 82 0.82 -1.34 1.53
C THR A 82 0.22 -2.73 1.65
N THR A 83 0.19 -3.46 0.54
CA THR A 83 -0.27 -4.84 0.48
C THR A 83 0.92 -5.79 0.43
N PHE A 84 0.88 -6.81 1.30
CA PHE A 84 1.77 -7.95 1.31
C PHE A 84 1.05 -9.12 0.64
N LEU A 85 1.67 -9.74 -0.35
CA LEU A 85 1.24 -10.98 -0.98
C LEU A 85 2.14 -12.11 -0.52
N ILE A 86 1.56 -13.16 0.07
CA ILE A 86 2.26 -14.26 0.76
C ILE A 86 2.09 -15.55 -0.03
#